data_AF-A0A9W7JHX2-F1
#
_entry.id   AF-A0A9W7JHX2-F1
#
_cell.length_a   1.000
_cell.length_b   1.000
_cell.length_c   1.000
_cell.angle_alpha   90.00
_cell.angle_beta   90.00
_cell.angle_gamma   90.00
#
_symmetry.space_group_name_H-M   'P 1'
#
loop_
_entity.id
_entity.type
_entity.pdbx_description
1 polymer ?
#
loop_
_entity_poly.entity_id
_entity_poly.type
_entity_poly.pdbx_seq_one_letter_code
_entity_poly.pdbx_strand_id
1 'polypeptide(L)'
;MATSSRRSYTFSSNLRMFIFLFLTAKPISSFAHQALHNNPSFDPHISLFGDARVEDGSSNVQLTRSHAPSSGLLLLDKPFKSTSVRNVDQPTSFSTEFSFSIAPGNCDGLAFVLIPNGFHTRFQGQGPFGLSGENTFLGIEFDTKKDDKAGNFNANHVRIDIHGLESVRVSNLSSLNLVLNNGDVLKSWVEYDSSSKLLQVRLSKHDQNRPLNPILAYQIDLIEMWGNEDVFVGIISTANAESSQISSNVNVYSWRFRVRAVQSWMHSLPADPRGYMDKDSKEVREEKGKSCALTILARLIFATGCGALFAFLVLFMWAISVSRHTVFPVKCELGHNDFRYEKVNVIVEKEDQCDKV
;
A
#
# COMPACT_ATOMS: atom_id res chain seq x y z
N MET A 1 -34.34 90.78 -24.53
CA MET A 1 -34.82 90.15 -23.29
C MET A 1 -35.06 88.67 -23.59
N ALA A 2 -34.09 87.81 -23.30
CA ALA A 2 -34.22 86.35 -23.18
C ALA A 2 -32.88 85.83 -22.66
N THR A 3 -32.86 85.44 -21.39
CA THR A 3 -31.70 84.97 -20.63
C THR A 3 -31.43 83.49 -20.94
N SER A 4 -30.24 83.19 -21.47
CA SER A 4 -29.78 81.81 -21.64
C SER A 4 -29.15 81.32 -20.33
N SER A 5 -29.88 80.48 -19.61
CA SER A 5 -29.42 79.84 -18.37
C SER A 5 -28.54 78.63 -18.72
N ARG A 6 -27.22 78.75 -18.49
CA ARG A 6 -26.26 77.63 -18.55
C ARG A 6 -26.64 76.57 -17.52
N ARG A 7 -27.02 75.37 -17.96
CA ARG A 7 -27.00 74.16 -17.12
C ARG A 7 -25.56 73.66 -17.05
N SER A 8 -24.93 73.85 -15.90
CA SER A 8 -23.70 73.17 -15.51
C SER A 8 -24.03 71.70 -15.18
N TYR A 9 -23.52 70.78 -16.00
CA TYR A 9 -23.53 69.35 -15.67
C TYR A 9 -22.33 69.06 -14.78
N THR A 10 -22.59 68.75 -13.50
CA THR A 10 -21.58 68.24 -12.58
C THR A 10 -21.29 66.78 -12.95
N PHE A 11 -20.13 66.53 -13.55
CA PHE A 11 -19.63 65.18 -13.82
C PHE A 11 -19.17 64.56 -12.50
N SER A 12 -20.04 63.76 -11.88
CA SER A 12 -19.73 62.98 -10.68
C SER A 12 -18.83 61.80 -11.06
N SER A 13 -17.51 61.93 -10.84
CA SER A 13 -16.56 60.84 -11.00
C SER A 13 -16.69 59.86 -9.83
N ASN A 14 -17.48 58.80 -9.99
CA ASN A 14 -17.45 57.68 -9.06
C ASN A 14 -16.21 56.81 -9.36
N LEU A 15 -15.09 57.13 -8.70
CA LEU A 15 -13.89 56.29 -8.69
C LEU A 15 -14.18 55.04 -7.85
N ARG A 16 -14.66 53.97 -8.48
CA ARG A 16 -14.77 52.65 -7.84
C ARG A 16 -13.37 52.02 -7.75
N MET A 17 -12.71 52.19 -6.60
CA MET A 17 -11.55 51.39 -6.21
C MET A 17 -11.98 49.92 -6.09
N PHE A 18 -11.72 49.12 -7.12
CA PHE A 18 -11.73 47.67 -6.98
C PHE A 18 -10.45 47.28 -6.21
N ILE A 19 -10.59 47.10 -4.90
CA ILE A 19 -9.58 46.41 -4.10
C ILE A 19 -9.62 44.94 -4.54
N PHE A 20 -8.76 44.55 -5.47
CA PHE A 20 -8.41 43.15 -5.67
C PHE A 20 -7.63 42.73 -4.43
N LEU A 21 -8.35 42.17 -3.45
CA LEU A 21 -7.76 41.36 -2.41
C LEU A 21 -7.16 40.15 -3.12
N PHE A 22 -5.87 40.23 -3.49
CA PHE A 22 -5.11 39.05 -3.83
C PHE A 22 -5.09 38.20 -2.57
N LEU A 23 -6.05 37.28 -2.44
CA LEU A 23 -5.85 36.06 -1.70
C LEU A 23 -4.66 35.41 -2.37
N THR A 24 -3.47 35.67 -1.83
CA THR A 24 -2.36 34.74 -1.98
C THR A 24 -2.85 33.48 -1.29
N ALA A 25 -3.48 32.61 -2.07
CA ALA A 25 -3.62 31.22 -1.70
C ALA A 25 -2.19 30.75 -1.49
N LYS A 26 -1.71 30.78 -0.24
CA LYS A 26 -0.57 29.98 0.15
C LYS A 26 -0.93 28.58 -0.34
N PRO A 27 -0.10 27.92 -1.17
CA PRO A 27 -0.39 26.57 -1.57
C PRO A 27 -0.64 25.80 -0.28
N ILE A 28 -1.84 25.23 -0.14
CA ILE A 28 -2.11 24.22 0.86
C ILE A 28 -1.03 23.19 0.63
N SER A 29 -0.22 22.95 1.67
CA SER A 29 0.94 22.07 1.63
C SER A 29 0.67 20.88 0.72
N SER A 30 1.49 20.73 -0.32
CA SER A 30 1.42 19.56 -1.19
C SER A 30 1.40 18.32 -0.31
N PHE A 31 0.35 17.51 -0.42
CA PHE A 31 0.24 16.23 0.26
C PHE A 31 1.49 15.41 -0.08
N ALA A 32 2.44 15.37 0.85
CA ALA A 32 3.72 14.72 0.63
C ALA A 32 3.49 13.22 0.79
N HIS A 33 3.39 12.52 -0.33
CA HIS A 33 3.47 11.08 -0.37
C HIS A 33 4.94 10.68 -0.49
N GLN A 34 5.46 9.96 0.50
CA GLN A 34 6.81 9.43 0.49
C GLN A 34 6.77 7.95 0.84
N ALA A 35 7.36 7.10 0.01
CA ALA A 35 7.55 5.71 0.32
C ALA A 35 8.80 5.52 1.20
N LEU A 36 8.67 4.77 2.30
CA LEU A 36 9.79 4.42 3.17
C LEU A 36 10.52 3.19 2.62
N HIS A 37 11.70 3.41 2.06
CA HIS A 37 12.54 2.34 1.51
C HIS A 37 13.74 2.04 2.41
N ASN A 38 14.06 0.75 2.56
CA ASN A 38 15.33 0.23 3.10
C ASN A 38 15.64 0.56 4.58
N ASN A 39 14.63 0.67 5.46
CA ASN A 39 14.83 0.79 6.90
C ASN A 39 14.48 -0.53 7.63
N PRO A 40 15.45 -1.26 8.22
CA PRO A 40 15.20 -2.57 8.84
C PRO A 40 14.35 -2.51 10.13
N SER A 41 14.20 -1.31 10.71
CA SER A 41 13.35 -1.07 11.88
C SER A 41 11.86 -1.02 11.52
N PHE A 42 11.53 -0.87 10.24
CA PHE A 42 10.16 -0.75 9.75
C PHE A 42 9.81 -1.90 8.83
N ASP A 43 8.51 -2.22 8.74
CA ASP A 43 8.03 -3.12 7.69
C ASP A 43 8.30 -2.55 6.29
N PRO A 44 8.54 -3.42 5.30
CA PRO A 44 8.67 -2.99 3.92
C PRO A 44 7.30 -2.51 3.40
N HIS A 45 7.30 -1.55 2.47
CA HIS A 45 6.07 -1.01 1.85
C HIS A 45 5.20 -0.22 2.83
N ILE A 46 5.78 0.84 3.39
CA ILE A 46 5.08 1.85 4.18
C ILE A 46 5.06 3.16 3.38
N SER A 47 3.89 3.77 3.34
CA SER A 47 3.65 5.11 2.80
C SER A 47 3.51 6.13 3.91
N LEU A 48 4.14 7.30 3.72
CA LEU A 48 4.02 8.46 4.57
C LEU A 48 3.04 9.45 3.93
N PHE A 49 2.18 10.04 4.75
CA PHE A 49 1.18 11.02 4.34
C PHE A 49 1.14 12.22 5.30
N GLY A 50 0.68 13.35 4.77
CA GLY A 50 0.62 14.61 5.52
C GLY A 50 2.02 15.18 5.77
N ASP A 51 2.32 15.52 7.01
CA ASP A 51 3.61 16.05 7.46
C ASP A 51 4.63 14.95 7.82
N ALA A 52 4.23 13.67 7.73
CA ALA A 52 5.06 12.55 8.08
C ALA A 52 6.29 12.48 7.16
N ARG A 53 7.49 12.41 7.75
CA ARG A 53 8.76 12.35 7.01
C ARG A 53 9.84 11.59 7.78
N VAL A 54 10.82 11.10 7.04
CA VAL A 54 12.10 10.67 7.62
C VAL A 54 12.98 11.92 7.77
N GLU A 55 13.52 12.16 8.96
CA GLU A 55 14.45 13.29 9.16
C GLU A 55 15.83 12.93 8.60
N ASP A 56 16.50 13.89 7.94
CA ASP A 56 17.80 13.67 7.30
C ASP A 56 18.84 13.19 8.31
N GLY A 57 19.50 12.07 8.01
CA GLY A 57 20.49 11.44 8.89
C GLY A 57 19.88 10.66 10.07
N SER A 58 18.56 10.65 10.22
CA SER A 58 17.84 9.83 11.19
C SER A 58 17.32 8.53 10.56
N SER A 59 17.05 7.53 11.39
CA SER A 59 16.37 6.29 10.98
C SER A 59 14.94 6.20 11.52
N ASN A 60 14.37 7.30 12.02
CA ASN A 60 13.02 7.35 12.58
C ASN A 60 12.10 8.14 11.63
N VAL A 61 10.79 7.98 11.82
CA VAL A 61 9.78 8.75 11.10
C VAL A 61 9.16 9.75 12.06
N GLN A 62 9.27 11.02 11.72
CA GLN A 62 8.59 12.11 12.42
C GLN A 62 7.18 12.26 11.83
N LEU A 63 6.16 12.12 12.67
CA LEU A 63 4.74 12.26 12.30
C LEU A 63 4.26 13.72 12.30
N THR A 64 4.72 14.52 13.25
CA THR A 64 4.28 15.90 13.44
C THR A 64 5.45 16.89 13.45
N ARG A 65 5.19 18.11 13.00
CA ARG A 65 6.12 19.24 13.08
C ARG A 65 6.05 19.93 14.45
N SER A 66 7.08 20.72 14.75
CA SER A 66 7.17 21.57 15.96
C SER A 66 6.17 22.74 15.99
N HIS A 67 5.40 22.93 14.93
CA HIS A 67 4.39 23.99 14.81
C HIS A 67 3.06 23.42 14.34
N ALA A 68 1.98 23.79 15.04
CA ALA A 68 0.61 23.47 14.66
C ALA A 68 0.07 24.44 13.58
N PRO A 69 -0.90 24.03 12.75
CA PRO A 69 -1.45 22.67 12.66
C PRO A 69 -0.45 21.72 11.99
N SER A 70 -0.41 20.48 12.48
CA SER A 70 0.39 19.41 11.90
C SER A 70 -0.31 18.07 12.01
N SER A 71 -0.15 17.23 10.99
CA SER A 71 -0.79 15.91 10.95
C SER A 71 0.02 14.97 10.08
N GLY A 72 0.32 13.78 10.58
CA GLY A 72 1.04 12.76 9.82
C GLY A 72 0.41 11.38 9.97
N LEU A 73 0.59 10.56 8.94
CA LEU A 73 0.14 9.17 8.91
C LEU A 73 1.23 8.30 8.28
N LEU A 74 1.66 7.28 9.00
CA LEU A 74 2.36 6.11 8.45
C LEU A 74 1.31 5.06 8.12
N LEU A 75 1.31 4.53 6.90
CA LEU A 75 0.34 3.54 6.45
C LEU A 75 1.04 2.34 5.82
N LEU A 76 0.58 1.13 6.13
CA LEU A 76 0.99 -0.06 5.37
C LEU A 76 0.31 -0.06 4.00
N ASP A 77 1.08 -0.31 2.94
CA ASP A 77 0.58 -0.35 1.57
C ASP A 77 -0.34 -1.56 1.33
N LYS A 78 -0.10 -2.65 2.08
CA LYS A 78 -0.87 -3.88 1.99
C LYS A 78 -2.03 -3.86 2.99
N PRO A 79 -3.28 -4.11 2.54
CA PRO A 79 -4.41 -4.18 3.45
C PRO A 79 -4.33 -5.41 4.35
N PHE A 80 -4.84 -5.25 5.56
CA PHE A 80 -5.23 -6.32 6.46
C PHE A 80 -6.65 -6.79 6.10
N LYS A 81 -6.86 -8.11 6.11
CA LYS A 81 -8.17 -8.75 5.95
C LYS A 81 -8.48 -9.56 7.19
N SER A 82 -9.67 -9.40 7.75
CA SER A 82 -10.16 -10.17 8.91
C SER A 82 -10.31 -11.67 8.62
N THR A 83 -10.33 -12.05 7.34
CA THR A 83 -10.38 -13.42 6.85
C THR A 83 -9.17 -13.76 5.99
N SER A 84 -8.79 -15.04 5.96
CA SER A 84 -7.61 -15.52 5.26
C SER A 84 -7.83 -15.44 3.75
N VAL A 85 -6.83 -14.91 3.04
CA VAL A 85 -6.83 -14.87 1.56
C VAL A 85 -6.99 -16.27 0.94
N ARG A 86 -6.57 -17.32 1.65
CA ARG A 86 -6.69 -18.71 1.16
C ARG A 86 -8.05 -19.34 1.42
N ASN A 87 -8.72 -18.95 2.50
CA ASN A 87 -10.00 -19.51 2.94
C ASN A 87 -10.81 -18.40 3.62
N VAL A 88 -11.89 -17.95 2.97
CA VAL A 88 -12.71 -16.84 3.47
C VAL A 88 -13.35 -17.16 4.83
N ASP A 89 -13.53 -18.44 5.16
CA ASP A 89 -14.06 -18.88 6.46
C ASP A 89 -13.01 -18.95 7.59
N GLN A 90 -11.73 -18.66 7.28
CA GLN A 90 -10.64 -18.78 8.25
C GLN A 90 -10.28 -17.39 8.79
N PRO A 91 -10.59 -17.09 10.07
CA PRO A 91 -10.27 -15.79 10.65
C PRO A 91 -8.76 -15.56 10.79
N THR A 92 -8.35 -14.30 10.75
CA THR A 92 -6.94 -13.89 10.87
C THR A 92 -6.69 -13.16 12.18
N SER A 93 -5.58 -13.53 12.80
CA SER A 93 -5.01 -12.85 13.96
C SER A 93 -3.91 -11.90 13.49
N PHE A 94 -3.67 -10.84 14.24
CA PHE A 94 -2.52 -9.97 14.00
C PHE A 94 -1.74 -9.68 15.27
N SER A 95 -0.46 -9.38 15.08
CA SER A 95 0.41 -8.86 16.13
C SER A 95 1.20 -7.71 15.56
N THR A 96 1.22 -6.58 16.24
CA THR A 96 2.04 -5.41 15.88
C THR A 96 2.92 -5.01 17.06
N GLU A 97 4.11 -4.53 16.75
CA GLU A 97 4.99 -3.86 17.71
C GLU A 97 5.55 -2.58 17.10
N PHE A 98 5.61 -1.53 17.89
CA PHE A 98 6.20 -0.27 17.47
C PHE A 98 6.80 0.46 18.66
N SER A 99 7.84 1.24 18.39
CA SER A 99 8.46 2.13 19.37
C SER A 99 8.30 3.58 18.93
N PHE A 100 7.99 4.45 19.90
CA PHE A 100 7.68 5.85 19.62
C PHE A 100 8.07 6.75 20.80
N SER A 101 8.14 8.05 20.55
CA SER A 101 8.28 9.09 21.58
C SER A 101 7.35 10.25 21.27
N ILE A 102 6.79 10.86 22.30
CA ILE A 102 6.05 12.11 22.18
C ILE A 102 6.78 13.14 23.04
N ALA A 103 7.31 14.19 22.40
CA ALA A 103 7.97 15.27 23.12
C ALA A 103 6.96 16.08 23.94
N PRO A 104 7.39 16.81 24.98
CA PRO A 104 6.53 17.80 25.63
C PRO A 104 6.04 18.83 24.60
N GLY A 105 4.74 19.09 24.58
CA GLY A 105 4.11 20.03 23.65
C GLY A 105 2.65 19.70 23.42
N ASN A 106 1.99 20.50 22.58
CA ASN A 106 0.60 20.28 22.21
C ASN A 106 0.49 19.27 21.06
N CYS A 107 -0.20 18.16 21.30
CA CYS A 107 -0.66 17.22 20.28
C CYS A 107 -1.82 16.37 20.85
N ASP A 108 -2.55 15.70 19.98
CA ASP A 108 -3.56 14.72 20.37
C ASP A 108 -2.90 13.44 20.93
N GLY A 109 -1.65 13.18 20.55
CA GLY A 109 -0.86 12.02 20.98
C GLY A 109 -0.44 11.17 19.78
N LEU A 110 -0.48 9.85 19.91
CA LEU A 110 -0.29 8.91 18.81
C LEU A 110 -1.39 7.85 18.81
N ALA A 111 -1.89 7.42 17.66
CA ALA A 111 -2.84 6.32 17.57
C ALA A 111 -2.39 5.26 16.57
N PHE A 112 -2.52 3.99 16.94
CA PHE A 112 -2.46 2.86 16.00
C PHE A 112 -3.88 2.58 15.51
N VAL A 113 -4.08 2.55 14.20
CA VAL A 113 -5.42 2.55 13.60
C VAL A 113 -5.61 1.45 12.57
N LEU A 114 -6.81 0.87 12.57
CA LEU A 114 -7.38 0.09 11.49
C LEU A 114 -8.52 0.91 10.87
N ILE A 115 -8.37 1.27 9.61
CA ILE A 115 -9.17 2.27 8.89
C ILE A 115 -9.65 1.72 7.54
N PRO A 116 -10.80 2.18 7.02
CA PRO A 116 -11.34 1.69 5.77
C PRO A 116 -10.47 2.10 4.57
N ASN A 117 -10.60 1.34 3.49
CA ASN A 117 -9.98 1.70 2.22
C ASN A 117 -10.30 3.15 1.79
N GLY A 118 -9.33 3.83 1.20
CA GLY A 118 -9.47 5.20 0.76
C GLY A 118 -9.39 6.27 1.87
N PHE A 119 -9.24 5.92 3.15
CA PHE A 119 -9.03 6.92 4.21
C PHE A 119 -7.88 7.89 3.90
N HIS A 120 -6.75 7.36 3.42
CA HIS A 120 -5.56 8.15 3.13
C HIS A 120 -5.79 9.28 2.10
N THR A 121 -6.73 9.12 1.16
CA THR A 121 -7.01 10.16 0.13
C THR A 121 -7.78 11.36 0.69
N ARG A 122 -8.44 11.19 1.83
CA ARG A 122 -9.21 12.22 2.55
C ARG A 122 -8.60 12.60 3.89
N PHE A 123 -7.42 12.08 4.22
CA PHE A 123 -6.73 12.42 5.45
C PHE A 123 -6.32 13.90 5.45
N GLN A 124 -7.03 14.70 6.23
CA GLN A 124 -6.84 16.15 6.36
C GLN A 124 -6.40 16.56 7.77
N GLY A 125 -6.17 15.61 8.68
CA GLY A 125 -5.78 15.89 10.06
C GLY A 125 -6.84 16.63 10.88
N GLN A 126 -8.13 16.51 10.52
CA GLN A 126 -9.21 17.21 11.21
C GLN A 126 -9.71 16.44 12.44
N GLY A 127 -9.82 17.15 13.58
CA GLY A 127 -10.27 16.59 14.85
C GLY A 127 -9.24 15.65 15.50
N PRO A 128 -9.64 14.96 16.60
CA PRO A 128 -8.77 14.03 17.30
C PRO A 128 -8.20 12.97 16.35
N PHE A 129 -6.88 12.88 16.29
CA PHE A 129 -6.15 11.94 15.44
C PHE A 129 -6.48 12.03 13.95
N GLY A 130 -7.13 13.10 13.49
CA GLY A 130 -7.55 13.23 12.09
C GLY A 130 -8.67 12.27 11.67
N LEU A 131 -9.38 11.68 12.63
CA LEU A 131 -10.45 10.69 12.42
C LEU A 131 -11.86 11.31 12.48
N SER A 132 -11.97 12.64 12.46
CA SER A 132 -13.27 13.32 12.49
C SER A 132 -14.11 12.94 11.26
N GLY A 133 -15.32 12.45 11.51
CA GLY A 133 -16.23 11.96 10.47
C GLY A 133 -15.99 10.53 10.02
N GLU A 134 -15.01 9.83 10.62
CA GLU A 134 -14.85 8.39 10.46
C GLU A 134 -15.81 7.63 11.37
N ASN A 135 -16.83 7.02 10.76
CA ASN A 135 -17.81 6.24 11.50
C ASN A 135 -17.35 4.80 11.74
N THR A 136 -16.36 4.30 10.99
CA THR A 136 -15.87 2.92 11.09
C THR A 136 -14.36 2.92 11.15
N PHE A 137 -13.81 2.73 12.35
CA PHE A 137 -12.38 2.52 12.59
C PHE A 137 -12.20 1.81 13.93
N LEU A 138 -11.05 1.16 14.09
CA LEU A 138 -10.54 0.71 15.38
C LEU A 138 -9.27 1.50 15.68
N GLY A 139 -9.27 2.25 16.77
CA GLY A 139 -8.15 3.05 17.25
C GLY A 139 -7.60 2.52 18.57
N ILE A 140 -6.28 2.46 18.69
CA ILE A 140 -5.58 2.31 19.96
C ILE A 140 -4.80 3.60 20.18
N GLU A 141 -5.35 4.46 21.03
CA GLU A 141 -4.89 5.83 21.21
C GLU A 141 -3.97 5.93 22.43
N PHE A 142 -2.82 6.57 22.25
CA PHE A 142 -1.89 7.00 23.30
C PHE A 142 -2.12 8.48 23.48
N ASP A 143 -3.16 8.80 24.25
CA ASP A 143 -3.78 10.11 24.33
C ASP A 143 -3.05 11.02 25.34
N THR A 144 -2.59 12.16 24.82
CA THR A 144 -1.91 13.21 25.57
C THR A 144 -2.77 14.46 25.76
N LYS A 145 -4.02 14.44 25.34
CA LYS A 145 -4.99 15.48 25.63
C LYS A 145 -5.75 15.18 26.91
N LYS A 146 -5.97 16.24 27.68
CA LYS A 146 -6.83 16.20 28.85
C LYS A 146 -8.27 16.39 28.38
N ASP A 147 -9.14 15.45 28.72
CA ASP A 147 -10.58 15.66 28.53
C ASP A 147 -11.15 16.38 29.76
N ASP A 148 -11.38 17.69 29.63
CA ASP A 148 -11.96 18.50 30.70
C ASP A 148 -13.42 18.14 31.01
N LYS A 149 -14.13 17.41 30.13
CA LYS A 149 -15.53 17.00 30.34
C LYS A 149 -15.67 15.66 31.07
N ALA A 150 -14.63 14.81 31.05
CA ALA A 150 -14.64 13.47 31.66
C ALA A 150 -14.11 13.43 33.10
N GLY A 151 -13.89 14.59 33.73
CA GLY A 151 -13.86 14.75 35.19
C GLY A 151 -12.65 14.20 35.95
N ASN A 152 -11.76 13.37 35.38
CA ASN A 152 -10.59 12.88 36.12
C ASN A 152 -9.41 12.30 35.32
N PHE A 153 -9.38 12.46 33.99
CA PHE A 153 -8.32 11.91 33.16
C PHE A 153 -7.21 12.96 32.94
N ASN A 154 -6.03 12.75 33.54
CA ASN A 154 -4.83 13.49 33.15
C ASN A 154 -4.43 13.23 31.68
N ALA A 155 -3.51 14.01 31.13
CA ALA A 155 -3.04 13.91 29.74
C ALA A 155 -2.11 12.68 29.51
N ASN A 156 -2.50 11.48 29.95
CA ASN A 156 -1.63 10.30 30.01
C ASN A 156 -2.42 8.97 29.99
N HIS A 157 -3.16 8.71 28.91
CA HIS A 157 -4.04 7.54 28.80
C HIS A 157 -3.74 6.67 27.59
N VAL A 158 -4.04 5.38 27.70
CA VAL A 158 -4.24 4.52 26.54
C VAL A 158 -5.71 4.18 26.42
N ARG A 159 -6.25 4.27 25.20
CA ARG A 159 -7.67 4.06 24.91
C ARG A 159 -7.87 3.08 23.75
N ILE A 160 -8.99 2.35 23.76
CA ILE A 160 -9.47 1.59 22.62
C ILE A 160 -10.76 2.26 22.16
N ASP A 161 -10.77 2.67 20.90
CA ASP A 161 -11.84 3.46 20.30
C ASP A 161 -12.42 2.70 19.11
N ILE A 162 -13.75 2.62 19.05
CA ILE A 162 -14.48 1.92 18.00
C ILE A 162 -15.66 2.81 17.58
N HIS A 163 -15.79 3.08 16.28
CA HIS A 163 -16.92 3.82 15.70
C HIS A 163 -17.15 5.25 16.23
N GLY A 164 -16.10 6.07 16.38
CA GLY A 164 -16.27 7.53 16.36
C GLY A 164 -16.68 8.22 17.67
N LEU A 165 -15.85 8.08 18.71
CA LEU A 165 -15.57 9.09 19.77
C LEU A 165 -15.95 8.72 21.22
N GLU A 166 -16.44 7.52 21.52
CA GLU A 166 -16.45 7.02 22.91
C GLU A 166 -15.55 5.79 23.04
N SER A 167 -14.51 5.92 23.85
CA SER A 167 -13.57 4.83 24.12
C SER A 167 -14.26 3.69 24.84
N VAL A 168 -14.21 2.48 24.26
CA VAL A 168 -14.77 1.27 24.89
C VAL A 168 -13.93 0.78 26.06
N ARG A 169 -12.66 1.21 26.13
CA ARG A 169 -11.75 0.88 27.23
C ARG A 169 -10.68 1.96 27.40
N VAL A 170 -10.38 2.32 28.65
CA VAL A 170 -9.36 3.32 29.00
C VAL A 170 -8.47 2.78 30.12
N SER A 171 -7.17 3.08 30.05
CA SER A 171 -6.18 2.77 31.09
C SER A 171 -5.33 4.00 31.39
N ASN A 172 -5.20 4.34 32.67
CA ASN A 172 -4.39 5.46 33.13
C ASN A 172 -2.95 5.00 33.40
N LEU A 173 -2.00 5.56 32.65
CA LEU A 173 -0.60 5.15 32.69
C LEU A 173 0.17 5.64 33.92
N SER A 174 -0.38 6.60 34.66
CA SER A 174 0.23 7.12 35.89
C SER A 174 0.31 6.04 36.97
N SER A 175 -0.66 5.11 36.99
CA SER A 175 -0.64 3.93 37.87
C SER A 175 0.49 2.96 37.55
N LEU A 176 1.07 3.05 36.35
CA LEU A 176 2.14 2.20 35.84
C LEU A 176 3.50 2.92 35.81
N ASN A 177 3.59 4.14 36.36
CA ASN A 177 4.78 4.99 36.29
C ASN A 177 5.30 5.23 34.86
N LEU A 178 4.37 5.29 33.90
CA LEU A 178 4.65 5.62 32.49
C LEU A 178 4.09 7.01 32.20
N VAL A 179 4.81 7.80 31.39
CA VAL A 179 4.41 9.13 30.95
C VAL A 179 4.57 9.18 29.44
N LEU A 180 3.51 9.53 28.71
CA LEU A 180 3.53 9.54 27.24
C LEU A 180 4.34 10.69 26.65
N ASN A 181 4.21 11.90 27.22
CA ASN A 181 4.64 13.16 26.61
C ASN A 181 5.90 13.77 27.26
N ASN A 182 6.77 12.96 27.86
CA ASN A 182 8.04 13.42 28.44
C ASN A 182 9.25 13.26 27.50
N GLY A 183 9.04 12.77 26.27
CA GLY A 183 10.10 12.47 25.30
C GLY A 183 10.77 11.11 25.47
N ASP A 184 10.41 10.32 26.49
CA ASP A 184 10.94 8.95 26.64
C ASP A 184 10.49 8.08 25.46
N VAL A 185 11.37 7.16 25.03
CA VAL A 185 10.99 6.16 24.03
C VAL A 185 10.21 5.05 24.72
N LEU A 186 8.98 4.84 24.25
CA LEU A 186 8.09 3.77 24.69
C LEU A 186 7.99 2.70 23.61
N LYS A 187 7.64 1.48 24.02
CA LYS A 187 7.36 0.36 23.12
C LYS A 187 6.00 -0.25 23.41
N SER A 188 5.21 -0.38 22.36
CA SER A 188 3.86 -0.93 22.41
C SER A 188 3.78 -2.26 21.66
N TRP A 189 2.94 -3.17 22.17
CA TRP A 189 2.52 -4.38 21.47
C TRP A 189 1.00 -4.43 21.45
N VAL A 190 0.43 -4.59 20.26
CA VAL A 190 -1.00 -4.81 20.09
C VAL A 190 -1.21 -6.16 19.42
N GLU A 191 -2.02 -7.01 20.04
CA GLU A 191 -2.30 -8.36 19.56
C GLU A 191 -3.80 -8.59 19.49
N TYR A 192 -4.24 -9.12 18.37
CA TYR A 192 -5.59 -9.60 18.19
C TYR A 192 -5.55 -11.10 17.93
N ASP A 193 -6.16 -11.87 18.83
CA ASP A 193 -6.43 -13.28 18.65
C ASP A 193 -7.87 -13.45 18.15
N SER A 194 -8.01 -13.91 16.92
CA SER A 194 -9.31 -14.07 16.27
C SER A 194 -10.07 -15.31 16.74
N SER A 195 -9.40 -16.29 17.37
CA SER A 195 -10.08 -17.44 17.98
C SER A 195 -10.82 -17.06 19.26
N SER A 196 -10.19 -16.24 20.10
CA SER A 196 -10.78 -15.72 21.34
C SER A 196 -11.45 -14.35 21.18
N LYS A 197 -11.37 -13.76 19.98
CA LYS A 197 -11.84 -12.40 19.65
C LYS A 197 -11.27 -11.34 20.60
N LEU A 198 -10.02 -11.53 21.04
CA LEU A 198 -9.44 -10.76 22.12
C LEU A 198 -8.33 -9.84 21.59
N LEU A 199 -8.55 -8.53 21.72
CA LEU A 199 -7.55 -7.50 21.50
C LEU A 199 -6.83 -7.18 22.82
N GLN A 200 -5.51 -7.18 22.80
CA GLN A 200 -4.66 -6.87 23.96
C GLN A 200 -3.63 -5.81 23.60
N VAL A 201 -3.48 -4.81 24.48
CA VAL A 201 -2.48 -3.76 24.36
C VAL A 201 -1.51 -3.86 25.53
N ARG A 202 -0.21 -3.81 25.24
CA ARG A 202 0.88 -3.75 26.22
C ARG A 202 1.74 -2.54 25.92
N LEU A 203 2.28 -1.93 26.97
CA LEU A 203 3.16 -0.77 26.87
C LEU A 203 4.27 -0.87 27.92
N SER A 204 5.49 -0.51 27.55
CA SER A 204 6.61 -0.36 28.47
C SER A 204 7.55 0.74 27.99
N LYS A 205 8.54 1.09 28.82
CA LYS A 205 9.72 1.83 28.32
C LYS A 205 10.48 0.97 27.31
N HIS A 206 11.17 1.61 26.38
CA HIS A 206 11.86 0.93 25.27
C HIS A 206 12.84 -0.17 25.73
N ASP A 207 13.62 0.10 26.78
CA ASP A 207 14.67 -0.82 27.26
C ASP A 207 14.14 -1.88 28.24
N GLN A 208 12.82 -1.93 28.44
CA GLN A 208 12.17 -2.91 29.30
C GLN A 208 11.60 -4.06 28.48
N ASN A 209 11.56 -5.23 29.11
CA ASN A 209 10.91 -6.40 28.53
C ASN A 209 9.41 -6.17 28.36
N ARG A 210 8.85 -6.82 27.33
CA ARG A 210 7.41 -6.86 27.09
C ARG A 210 6.67 -7.33 28.36
N PRO A 211 5.73 -6.55 28.90
CA PRO A 211 4.95 -6.96 30.07
C PRO A 211 4.13 -8.24 29.81
N LEU A 212 4.02 -9.10 30.83
CA LEU A 212 3.16 -10.29 30.75
C LEU A 212 1.68 -9.88 30.65
N ASN A 213 1.25 -9.02 31.56
CA ASN A 213 -0.12 -8.54 31.65
C ASN A 213 -0.35 -7.37 30.68
N PRO A 214 -1.44 -7.39 29.90
CA PRO A 214 -1.81 -6.24 29.08
C PRO A 214 -2.32 -5.08 29.94
N ILE A 215 -2.06 -3.85 29.48
CA ILE A 215 -2.61 -2.64 30.09
C ILE A 215 -4.09 -2.44 29.71
N LEU A 216 -4.50 -3.02 28.57
CA LEU A 216 -5.87 -3.07 28.08
C LEU A 216 -6.16 -4.40 27.42
N ALA A 217 -7.36 -4.92 27.65
CA ALA A 217 -7.90 -6.06 26.92
C ALA A 217 -9.37 -5.77 26.58
N TYR A 218 -9.79 -6.14 25.37
CA TYR A 218 -11.15 -5.90 24.89
C TYR A 218 -11.58 -7.01 23.94
N GLN A 219 -12.82 -7.49 24.08
CA GLN A 219 -13.41 -8.49 23.18
C GLN A 219 -14.03 -7.79 21.99
N ILE A 220 -13.55 -8.11 20.78
CA ILE A 220 -14.02 -7.52 19.53
C ILE A 220 -13.99 -8.56 18.41
N ASP A 221 -15.08 -8.63 17.64
CA ASP A 221 -15.14 -9.43 16.43
C ASP A 221 -14.80 -8.57 15.21
N LEU A 222 -13.58 -8.72 14.66
CA LEU A 222 -13.15 -7.96 13.48
C LEU A 222 -13.81 -8.45 12.19
N ILE A 223 -14.38 -9.66 12.16
CA ILE A 223 -15.17 -10.13 11.02
C ILE A 223 -16.56 -9.50 11.08
N GLU A 224 -17.17 -9.42 12.26
CA GLU A 224 -18.45 -8.70 12.42
C GLU A 224 -18.30 -7.21 12.07
N MET A 225 -17.19 -6.60 12.50
CA MET A 225 -16.93 -5.18 12.26
C MET A 225 -16.65 -4.84 10.79
N TRP A 226 -15.84 -5.65 10.10
CA TRP A 226 -15.30 -5.32 8.77
C TRP A 226 -15.76 -6.25 7.66
N GLY A 227 -16.39 -7.38 7.98
CA GLY A 227 -16.72 -8.42 7.02
C GLY A 227 -15.48 -8.90 6.25
N ASN A 228 -15.56 -8.79 4.92
CA ASN A 228 -14.49 -9.15 3.99
C ASN A 228 -13.83 -7.93 3.33
N GLU A 229 -14.07 -6.73 3.88
CA GLU A 229 -13.52 -5.48 3.35
C GLU A 229 -12.00 -5.39 3.56
N ASP A 230 -11.33 -4.66 2.67
CA ASP A 230 -9.93 -4.29 2.82
C ASP A 230 -9.80 -3.21 3.90
N VAL A 231 -9.05 -3.52 4.96
CA VAL A 231 -8.77 -2.60 6.07
C VAL A 231 -7.30 -2.21 6.02
N PHE A 232 -7.00 -0.92 6.13
CA PHE A 232 -5.64 -0.42 6.14
C PHE A 232 -5.18 -0.17 7.57
N VAL A 233 -3.91 -0.43 7.81
CA VAL A 233 -3.31 -0.32 9.14
C VAL A 233 -2.32 0.82 9.12
N GLY A 234 -2.40 1.70 10.13
CA GLY A 234 -1.58 2.90 10.19
C GLY A 234 -1.20 3.33 11.61
N ILE A 235 -0.26 4.26 11.67
CA ILE A 235 0.05 5.04 12.87
C ILE A 235 -0.14 6.51 12.53
N ILE A 236 -0.95 7.21 13.31
CA ILE A 236 -1.40 8.57 13.03
C ILE A 236 -1.14 9.47 14.24
N SER A 237 -0.85 10.74 13.97
CA SER A 237 -0.75 11.77 15.00
C SER A 237 -1.13 13.12 14.42
N THR A 238 -1.76 13.93 15.25
CA THR A 238 -2.25 15.27 14.92
C THR A 238 -1.91 16.24 16.04
N ALA A 239 -1.64 17.47 15.65
CA ALA A 239 -1.44 18.60 16.52
C ALA A 239 -2.29 19.76 15.99
N ASN A 240 -3.37 20.06 16.71
CA ASN A 240 -4.33 21.09 16.34
C ASN A 240 -3.84 22.48 16.78
N ALA A 241 -4.25 23.52 16.08
CA ALA A 241 -3.88 24.90 16.40
C ALA A 241 -4.67 25.42 17.62
N GLU A 242 -4.32 24.95 18.81
CA GLU A 242 -4.92 25.39 20.07
C GLU A 242 -3.95 26.33 20.78
N SER A 243 -4.20 27.64 20.66
CA SER A 243 -3.39 28.72 21.23
C SER A 243 -1.90 28.69 20.81
N SER A 244 -1.12 29.69 21.19
CA SER A 244 0.29 29.90 20.81
C SER A 244 1.28 28.87 21.39
N GLN A 245 0.85 27.62 21.57
CA GLN A 245 1.65 26.55 22.15
C GLN A 245 2.51 25.86 21.08
N ILE A 246 3.73 25.49 21.47
CA ILE A 246 4.64 24.70 20.65
C ILE A 246 4.00 23.31 20.44
N SER A 247 3.97 22.84 19.20
CA SER A 247 3.46 21.50 18.87
C SER A 247 4.47 20.45 19.29
N SER A 248 3.98 19.30 19.77
CA SER A 248 4.85 18.17 20.08
C SER A 248 5.42 17.56 18.80
N ASN A 249 6.71 17.19 18.85
CA ASN A 249 7.30 16.28 17.88
C ASN A 249 6.97 14.84 18.28
N VAL A 250 6.24 14.14 17.42
CA VAL A 250 5.91 12.72 17.59
C VAL A 250 6.75 11.91 16.63
N ASN A 251 7.54 10.97 17.15
CA ASN A 251 8.44 10.13 16.37
C ASN A 251 8.10 8.65 16.53
N VAL A 252 8.18 7.89 15.44
CA VAL A 252 8.16 6.43 15.42
C VAL A 252 9.55 5.95 15.05
N TYR A 253 10.14 5.05 15.84
CA TYR A 253 11.51 4.54 15.63
C TYR A 253 11.55 3.15 15.01
N SER A 254 10.51 2.35 15.25
CA SER A 254 10.34 1.04 14.65
C SER A 254 8.86 0.70 14.55
N TRP A 255 8.48 -0.10 13.55
CA TRP A 255 7.13 -0.60 13.42
C TRP A 255 7.09 -1.89 12.60
N ARG A 256 6.44 -2.92 13.15
CA ARG A 256 6.22 -4.20 12.47
C ARG A 256 4.80 -4.69 12.72
N PHE A 257 4.15 -5.17 11.68
CA PHE A 257 2.82 -5.74 11.66
C PHE A 257 2.86 -7.14 11.03
N ARG A 258 2.38 -8.13 11.76
CA ARG A 258 2.39 -9.53 11.32
C ARG A 258 0.97 -10.09 11.36
N VAL A 259 0.57 -10.70 10.26
CA VAL A 259 -0.70 -11.43 10.15
C VAL A 259 -0.46 -12.92 10.26
N ARG A 260 -1.32 -13.62 11.01
CA ARG A 260 -1.30 -15.08 11.14
C ARG A 260 -2.72 -15.61 10.89
N ALA A 261 -2.87 -16.56 9.98
CA ALA A 261 -4.13 -17.28 9.82
C ALA A 261 -4.24 -18.34 10.93
N VAL A 262 -5.38 -18.38 11.63
CA VAL A 262 -5.64 -19.41 12.64
C VAL A 262 -5.83 -20.75 11.95
N GLN A 263 -4.96 -21.73 12.19
CA GLN A 263 -5.13 -23.07 11.63
C GLN A 263 -6.39 -23.74 12.22
N SER A 264 -7.37 -24.08 11.37
CA SER A 264 -8.62 -24.74 11.77
C SER A 264 -8.44 -26.15 12.35
N TRP A 265 -7.23 -26.72 12.23
CA TRP A 265 -6.90 -28.09 12.63
C TRP A 265 -6.42 -28.23 14.09
N MET A 266 -6.35 -27.13 14.86
CA MET A 266 -5.87 -27.17 16.25
C MET A 266 -6.96 -27.49 17.29
N HIS A 267 -8.13 -27.99 16.86
CA HIS A 267 -8.97 -28.73 17.79
C HIS A 267 -8.34 -30.11 17.97
N SER A 268 -7.71 -30.34 19.13
CA SER A 268 -7.34 -31.68 19.55
C SER A 268 -8.60 -32.54 19.50
N LEU A 269 -8.66 -33.50 18.57
CA LEU A 269 -9.56 -34.65 18.73
C LEU A 269 -9.31 -35.19 20.14
N PRO A 270 -10.34 -35.46 20.95
CA PRO A 270 -10.13 -36.07 22.26
C PRO A 270 -9.32 -37.35 22.04
N ALA A 271 -8.20 -37.48 22.76
CA ALA A 271 -7.37 -38.67 22.67
C ALA A 271 -8.25 -39.86 23.07
N ASP A 272 -8.59 -40.72 22.10
CA ASP A 272 -9.34 -41.94 22.36
C ASP A 272 -8.41 -42.90 23.14
N PRO A 273 -8.69 -43.17 24.42
CA PRO A 273 -7.84 -44.04 25.23
C PRO A 273 -7.89 -45.52 24.79
N ARG A 274 -8.73 -45.89 23.82
CA ARG A 274 -8.90 -47.27 23.35
C ARG A 274 -8.06 -47.62 22.11
N GLY A 275 -7.30 -46.68 21.55
CA GLY A 275 -6.52 -46.91 20.33
C GLY A 275 -5.24 -47.75 20.49
N TYR A 276 -4.92 -48.21 21.70
CA TYR A 276 -3.71 -48.99 21.97
C TYR A 276 -4.04 -50.47 22.20
N MET A 277 -4.59 -51.13 21.19
CA MET A 277 -4.56 -52.59 20.96
C MET A 277 -5.27 -52.84 19.62
N ASP A 278 -4.53 -52.88 18.51
CA ASP A 278 -4.42 -54.08 17.68
C ASP A 278 -3.46 -53.82 16.51
N LYS A 279 -2.64 -54.82 16.21
CA LYS A 279 -1.72 -54.86 15.09
C LYS A 279 -2.39 -55.72 14.01
N ASP A 280 -2.22 -55.31 12.77
CA ASP A 280 -2.55 -56.02 11.52
C ASP A 280 -3.96 -55.88 10.92
N SER A 281 -3.92 -55.55 9.63
CA SER A 281 -4.96 -55.64 8.60
C SER A 281 -6.06 -54.57 8.59
N LYS A 282 -5.91 -53.58 7.72
CA LYS A 282 -6.66 -53.47 6.44
C LYS A 282 -6.43 -52.12 5.77
N GLU A 283 -5.82 -52.16 4.59
CA GLU A 283 -6.07 -51.16 3.54
C GLU A 283 -7.56 -51.19 3.18
N VAL A 284 -8.27 -50.08 3.37
CA VAL A 284 -9.45 -49.73 2.55
C VAL A 284 -9.45 -48.22 2.30
N ARG A 285 -8.82 -47.86 1.18
CA ARG A 285 -9.39 -47.08 0.06
C ARG A 285 -10.66 -46.26 0.37
N GLU A 286 -10.58 -44.94 0.22
CA GLU A 286 -11.71 -44.13 -0.26
C GLU A 286 -11.26 -42.94 -1.16
N GLU A 287 -11.91 -42.91 -2.33
CA GLU A 287 -12.16 -41.82 -3.27
C GLU A 287 -11.06 -40.85 -3.75
N LYS A 288 -10.36 -41.25 -4.83
CA LYS A 288 -9.86 -40.32 -5.87
C LYS A 288 -10.19 -40.83 -7.27
N GLY A 289 -11.48 -40.96 -7.57
CA GLY A 289 -11.98 -41.58 -8.81
C GLY A 289 -12.02 -40.71 -10.07
N LYS A 290 -11.71 -39.41 -10.03
CA LYS A 290 -11.88 -38.52 -11.21
C LYS A 290 -10.64 -37.72 -11.64
N SER A 291 -9.63 -37.59 -10.79
CA SER A 291 -8.41 -36.80 -11.08
C SER A 291 -7.33 -37.59 -11.86
N CYS A 292 -7.25 -38.90 -11.64
CA CYS A 292 -6.19 -39.73 -12.26
C CYS A 292 -6.39 -39.90 -13.77
N ALA A 293 -7.61 -40.18 -14.23
CA ALA A 293 -7.91 -40.37 -15.65
C ALA A 293 -7.66 -39.09 -16.48
N LEU A 294 -8.03 -37.93 -15.93
CA LEU A 294 -7.86 -36.63 -16.60
C LEU A 294 -6.38 -36.25 -16.74
N THR A 295 -5.58 -36.59 -15.72
CA THR A 295 -4.11 -36.40 -15.75
C THR A 295 -3.44 -37.29 -16.80
N ILE A 296 -3.91 -38.53 -16.95
CA ILE A 296 -3.39 -39.46 -17.97
C ILE A 296 -3.79 -38.98 -19.38
N LEU A 297 -5.04 -38.53 -19.57
CA LEU A 297 -5.51 -38.03 -20.87
C LEU A 297 -4.74 -36.77 -21.31
N ALA A 298 -4.49 -35.82 -20.38
CA ALA A 298 -3.72 -34.62 -20.68
C ALA A 298 -2.28 -34.94 -21.11
N ARG A 299 -1.64 -35.92 -20.48
CA ARG A 299 -0.29 -36.39 -20.86
C ARG A 299 -0.27 -37.02 -22.25
N LEU A 300 -1.29 -37.79 -22.61
CA LEU A 300 -1.41 -38.39 -23.94
C LEU A 300 -1.58 -37.34 -25.04
N ILE A 301 -2.45 -36.34 -24.81
CA ILE A 301 -2.66 -35.23 -25.78
C ILE A 301 -1.38 -34.42 -25.95
N PHE A 302 -0.68 -34.13 -24.85
CA PHE A 302 0.57 -33.37 -24.91
C PHE A 302 1.67 -34.14 -25.66
N ALA A 303 1.80 -35.45 -25.40
CA ALA A 303 2.79 -36.29 -26.07
C ALA A 303 2.53 -36.43 -27.57
N THR A 304 1.27 -36.61 -27.99
CA THR A 304 0.91 -36.71 -29.41
C THR A 304 1.09 -35.37 -30.13
N GLY A 305 0.73 -34.25 -29.49
CA GLY A 305 0.95 -32.90 -30.03
C GLY A 305 2.43 -32.60 -30.26
N CYS A 306 3.28 -32.88 -29.27
CA CYS A 306 4.74 -32.71 -29.39
C CYS A 306 5.34 -33.63 -30.45
N GLY A 307 4.91 -34.89 -30.51
CA GLY A 307 5.38 -35.85 -31.52
C GLY A 307 5.04 -35.42 -32.95
N ALA A 308 3.80 -34.95 -33.19
CA ALA A 308 3.38 -34.45 -34.49
C ALA A 308 4.19 -33.21 -34.89
N LEU A 309 4.39 -32.26 -33.97
CA LEU A 309 5.16 -31.05 -34.23
C LEU A 309 6.63 -31.37 -34.58
N PHE A 310 7.24 -32.32 -33.87
CA PHE A 310 8.60 -32.77 -34.18
C PHE A 310 8.68 -33.42 -35.57
N ALA A 311 7.71 -34.26 -35.93
CA ALA A 311 7.66 -34.87 -37.26
C ALA A 311 7.52 -33.81 -38.37
N PHE A 312 6.68 -32.78 -38.18
CA PHE A 312 6.56 -31.67 -39.12
C PHE A 312 7.88 -30.90 -39.29
N LEU A 313 8.61 -30.64 -38.20
CA LEU A 313 9.91 -29.97 -38.26
C LEU A 313 10.93 -30.81 -39.05
N VAL A 314 10.96 -32.13 -38.83
CA VAL A 314 11.85 -33.04 -39.58
C VAL A 314 11.50 -33.05 -41.07
N LEU A 315 10.21 -33.16 -41.43
CA LEU A 315 9.77 -33.11 -42.82
C LEU A 315 10.10 -31.77 -43.49
N PHE A 316 9.94 -30.67 -42.76
CA PHE A 316 10.30 -29.34 -43.25
C PHE A 316 11.80 -29.20 -43.51
N MET A 317 12.63 -29.67 -42.56
CA MET A 317 14.09 -29.70 -42.72
C MET A 317 14.54 -30.64 -43.85
N TRP A 318 13.85 -31.77 -44.04
CA TRP A 318 14.08 -32.68 -45.17
C TRP A 318 13.76 -31.99 -46.49
N ALA A 319 12.61 -31.32 -46.60
CA ALA A 319 12.22 -30.60 -47.81
C ALA A 319 13.22 -29.49 -48.18
N ILE A 320 13.72 -28.74 -47.19
CA ILE A 320 14.79 -27.74 -47.38
C ILE A 320 16.08 -28.41 -47.88
N SER A 321 16.43 -29.57 -47.34
CA SER A 321 17.65 -30.29 -47.74
C SER A 321 17.53 -30.84 -49.17
N VAL A 322 16.38 -31.42 -49.54
CA VAL A 322 16.12 -31.91 -50.90
C VAL A 322 16.11 -30.76 -51.92
N SER A 323 15.45 -29.65 -51.60
CA SER A 323 15.42 -28.47 -52.48
C SER A 323 16.80 -27.79 -52.63
N ARG A 324 17.68 -27.90 -51.63
CA ARG A 324 19.09 -27.49 -51.75
C ARG A 324 19.91 -28.41 -52.66
N HIS A 325 19.53 -29.68 -52.79
CA HIS A 325 20.21 -30.64 -53.66
C HIS A 325 19.65 -30.69 -55.10
N THR A 326 18.56 -29.98 -55.40
CA THR A 326 18.07 -29.75 -56.77
C THR A 326 18.63 -28.46 -57.37
N VAL A 327 19.96 -28.35 -57.43
CA VAL A 327 20.64 -27.40 -58.32
C VAL A 327 20.93 -28.16 -59.61
N PHE A 328 20.15 -27.89 -60.67
CA PHE A 328 20.32 -28.50 -61.97
C PHE A 328 21.70 -28.15 -62.56
N PRO A 329 22.44 -29.12 -63.13
CA PRO A 329 23.65 -28.81 -63.86
C PRO A 329 23.28 -28.12 -65.18
N VAL A 330 23.77 -26.90 -65.37
CA VAL A 330 23.69 -26.18 -66.65
C VAL A 330 24.54 -26.96 -67.67
N LYS A 331 23.89 -27.65 -68.60
CA LYS A 331 24.52 -28.10 -69.85
C LYS A 331 24.48 -26.95 -70.86
N CYS A 332 25.64 -26.39 -71.16
CA CYS A 332 25.84 -25.57 -72.35
C CYS A 332 26.01 -26.50 -73.55
N GLU A 333 25.07 -26.50 -74.49
CA GLU A 333 25.26 -27.08 -75.82
C GLU A 333 25.47 -25.96 -76.84
N LEU A 334 26.66 -25.98 -77.47
CA LEU A 334 27.00 -25.27 -78.69
C LEU A 334 26.25 -25.89 -79.88
N GLY A 335 25.72 -25.07 -80.80
CA GLY A 335 25.28 -25.59 -82.10
C GLY A 335 24.39 -24.65 -82.93
N HIS A 336 25.02 -23.66 -83.57
CA HIS A 336 24.76 -23.16 -84.92
C HIS A 336 23.30 -23.07 -85.43
N ASN A 337 22.79 -21.85 -85.61
CA ASN A 337 21.89 -21.55 -86.72
C ASN A 337 22.04 -20.09 -87.21
N ASP A 338 22.05 -19.98 -88.54
CA ASP A 338 22.24 -18.81 -89.39
C ASP A 338 21.42 -17.57 -88.99
N PHE A 339 22.08 -16.41 -88.91
CA PHE A 339 21.42 -15.11 -88.96
C PHE A 339 21.70 -14.44 -90.30
N ARG A 340 20.62 -14.29 -91.08
CA ARG A 340 20.54 -13.51 -92.32
C ARG A 340 20.44 -12.02 -91.94
N TYR A 341 21.42 -11.20 -92.34
CA TYR A 341 21.40 -9.76 -92.13
C TYR A 341 20.81 -9.02 -93.33
N GLU A 342 19.81 -8.17 -93.07
CA GLU A 342 19.29 -7.17 -94.00
C GLU A 342 20.08 -5.87 -93.86
N LYS A 343 20.50 -5.32 -95.00
CA LYS A 343 21.44 -4.20 -95.12
C LYS A 343 20.69 -2.87 -94.96
N VAL A 344 21.06 -2.06 -93.97
CA VAL A 344 20.72 -0.63 -93.94
C VAL A 344 22.03 0.15 -94.06
N ASN A 345 22.21 0.81 -95.20
CA ASN A 345 23.30 1.77 -95.41
C ASN A 345 22.91 3.09 -94.77
N VAL A 346 23.74 3.61 -93.86
CA VAL A 346 23.79 5.03 -93.55
C VAL A 346 25.24 5.47 -93.74
N ILE A 347 25.45 6.25 -94.79
CA ILE A 347 26.70 6.94 -95.10
C ILE A 347 26.64 8.26 -94.33
N VAL A 348 27.62 8.51 -93.46
CA VAL A 348 28.03 9.88 -93.14
C VAL A 348 29.55 9.88 -92.99
N GLU A 349 30.19 10.74 -93.77
CA GLU A 349 31.62 10.90 -93.93
C GLU A 349 32.32 11.28 -92.62
N LYS A 350 33.57 10.80 -92.50
CA LYS A 350 34.54 11.34 -91.55
C LYS A 350 35.08 12.66 -92.09
N GLU A 351 35.11 13.67 -91.23
CA GLU A 351 36.19 14.66 -91.26
C GLU A 351 36.93 14.60 -89.92
N ASP A 352 38.17 14.13 -90.00
CA ASP A 352 39.18 14.24 -88.94
C ASP A 352 39.86 15.61 -89.09
N GLN A 353 39.67 16.54 -88.16
CA GLN A 353 40.58 17.69 -87.94
C GLN A 353 40.04 18.52 -86.75
N CYS A 354 40.80 19.03 -85.78
CA CYS A 354 42.13 18.80 -85.23
C CYS A 354 42.19 19.67 -83.96
N ASP A 355 43.11 19.33 -83.05
CA ASP A 355 43.62 20.15 -81.95
C ASP A 355 43.66 21.66 -82.21
N LYS A 356 43.75 22.43 -81.10
CA LYS A 356 44.50 23.71 -81.02
C LYS A 356 44.08 24.79 -82.03
N VAL A 357 43.56 25.93 -81.61
CA VAL A 357 43.23 26.50 -80.29
C VAL A 357 41.96 27.31 -80.51
#